data_AF-A0A3L8STQ4-F1
#
_entry.id   AF-A0A3L8STQ4-F1
#
_cell.length_a   1.000
_cell.length_b   1.000
_cell.length_c   1.000
_cell.angle_alpha   90.00
_cell.angle_beta   90.00
_cell.angle_gamma   90.00
#
_symmetry.space_group_name_H-M   'P 1'
#
loop_
_entity.id
_entity.type
_entity.pdbx_description
1 polymer ?
#
loop_
_entity_poly.entity_id
_entity_poly.type
_entity_poly.pdbx_seq_one_letter_code
_entity_poly.pdbx_strand_id
1 'polypeptide(L)'
;ENYIILKDLSFSCKYKVTVLPAKSKGRFKAESTFFVTPPCSAFKEKKHKHINCPAEGVPVLPKVLAKPENLSASFIVQEGNITGHFSWKISKADLHQPMTGFQVTWAEVTTESRQNSLPNSIISQSQILPADHYILTVPNLRPSMLYRLEVQVLTTGGEGPATIKSFRTPDLPPFAPHRPHLKQHHPHHYKPSPEKY
;
A
#
# COMPACT_ATOMS: atom_id res chain seq x y z
N GLU A 1 13.13 -28.54 46.93
CA GLU A 1 12.57 -28.59 45.57
C GLU A 1 12.91 -27.28 44.85
N ASN A 2 13.61 -27.32 43.70
CA ASN A 2 14.11 -26.13 42.99
C ASN A 2 13.31 -25.83 41.72
N TYR A 3 11.98 -25.91 41.78
CA TYR A 3 11.10 -25.63 40.64
C TYR A 3 10.01 -24.62 41.01
N ILE A 4 9.55 -23.87 40.01
CA ILE A 4 8.39 -22.99 40.09
C ILE A 4 7.38 -23.43 39.03
N ILE A 5 6.12 -23.50 39.41
CA ILE A 5 5.01 -23.73 38.47
C ILE A 5 4.45 -22.37 38.08
N LEU A 6 4.66 -22.00 36.82
CA LEU A 6 4.02 -20.84 36.21
C LEU A 6 2.60 -21.22 35.81
N LYS A 7 1.61 -20.49 36.34
CA LYS A 7 0.18 -20.67 36.05
C LYS A 7 -0.32 -19.55 35.13
N ASP A 8 -1.52 -19.71 34.60
CA ASP A 8 -2.24 -18.70 33.81
C ASP A 8 -1.52 -18.22 32.55
N LEU A 9 -0.68 -19.08 31.98
CA LEU A 9 -0.04 -18.83 30.69
C LEU A 9 -1.03 -19.09 29.55
N SER A 10 -1.05 -18.20 28.56
CA SER A 10 -1.80 -18.41 27.31
C SER A 10 -1.26 -19.62 26.54
N PHE A 11 -2.14 -20.43 25.96
CA PHE A 11 -1.79 -21.58 25.10
C PHE A 11 -1.12 -21.14 23.80
N SER A 12 -0.32 -22.02 23.18
CA SER A 12 0.37 -21.79 21.89
C SER A 12 1.26 -20.54 21.86
N CYS A 13 1.84 -20.15 23.00
CA CYS A 13 2.65 -18.94 23.13
C CYS A 13 4.08 -19.27 23.57
N LYS A 14 5.06 -18.53 23.05
CA LYS A 14 6.48 -18.65 23.43
C LYS A 14 6.81 -17.67 24.56
N TYR A 15 7.29 -18.19 25.68
CA TYR A 15 7.69 -17.39 26.84
C TYR A 15 9.21 -17.42 27.04
N LYS A 16 9.75 -16.31 27.54
CA LYS A 16 11.13 -16.21 28.03
C LYS A 16 11.09 -16.21 29.56
N VAL A 17 11.79 -17.15 30.19
CA VAL A 17 12.00 -17.15 31.64
C VAL A 17 13.42 -16.71 31.92
N THR A 18 13.56 -15.82 32.90
CA THR A 18 14.85 -15.38 33.42
C THR A 18 14.89 -15.66 34.91
N VAL A 19 15.86 -16.47 35.35
CA VAL A 19 16.07 -16.80 36.76
C VAL A 19 17.20 -15.93 37.30
N LEU A 20 16.90 -15.21 38.38
CA LEU A 20 17.85 -14.38 39.09
C LEU A 20 18.10 -14.97 40.49
N PRO A 21 19.36 -15.20 40.88
CA PRO A 21 19.66 -15.63 42.23
C PRO A 21 19.37 -14.51 43.22
N ALA A 22 18.58 -14.84 44.25
CA ALA A 22 18.29 -13.96 45.38
C ALA A 22 19.52 -13.86 46.30
N LYS A 23 20.51 -13.07 45.88
CA LYS A 23 21.70 -12.59 46.63
C LYS A 23 22.17 -13.45 47.82
N SER A 24 23.24 -14.21 47.62
CA SER A 24 24.35 -14.25 48.58
C SER A 24 25.60 -13.71 47.88
N LYS A 25 26.48 -13.01 48.61
CA LYS A 25 27.61 -12.21 48.10
C LYS A 25 28.33 -12.82 46.88
N GLY A 26 28.09 -12.28 45.68
CA GLY A 26 28.77 -12.68 44.44
C GLY A 26 28.07 -12.16 43.19
N ARG A 27 28.84 -11.87 42.12
CA ARG A 27 28.33 -11.41 40.81
C ARG A 27 27.79 -12.61 40.03
N PHE A 28 26.62 -13.10 40.39
CA PHE A 28 25.98 -14.21 39.67
C PHE A 28 25.25 -13.70 38.42
N LYS A 29 25.43 -14.41 37.29
CA LYS A 29 24.80 -14.08 36.00
C LYS A 29 23.36 -14.60 35.97
N ALA A 30 22.46 -13.80 35.41
CA ALA A 30 21.10 -14.23 35.11
C ALA A 30 21.11 -15.34 34.06
N GLU A 31 20.35 -16.40 34.26
CA GLU A 31 20.14 -17.43 33.24
C GLU A 31 18.77 -17.25 32.61
N SER A 32 18.68 -17.37 31.29
CA SER A 32 17.41 -17.23 30.57
C SER A 32 17.21 -18.38 29.59
N THR A 33 15.98 -18.88 29.52
CA THR A 33 15.57 -19.91 28.57
C THR A 33 14.19 -19.60 27.98
N PHE A 34 13.86 -20.22 26.86
CA PHE A 34 12.55 -20.10 26.22
C PHE A 34 11.81 -21.43 26.29
N PHE A 35 10.50 -21.37 26.49
CA PHE A 35 9.63 -22.52 26.33
C PHE A 35 8.35 -22.11 25.60
N VAL A 36 7.65 -23.09 25.03
CA VAL A 36 6.38 -22.89 24.33
C VAL A 36 5.29 -23.63 25.09
N THR A 37 4.19 -22.94 25.39
CA THR A 37 3.01 -23.59 25.97
C THR A 37 2.31 -24.44 24.91
N PRO A 38 1.88 -25.67 25.24
CA PRO A 38 1.14 -26.50 24.28
C PRO A 38 -0.20 -25.85 23.90
N PRO A 39 -0.82 -26.26 22.79
CA PRO A 39 -2.15 -25.79 22.40
C PRO A 39 -3.22 -26.28 23.39
N CYS A 40 -4.35 -25.57 23.50
CA CYS A 40 -5.44 -25.96 24.40
C CYS A 40 -5.99 -27.36 24.05
N SER A 41 -6.01 -27.70 22.76
CA SER A 41 -6.41 -29.01 22.25
C SER A 41 -5.56 -30.16 22.78
N ALA A 42 -4.28 -29.95 23.10
CA ALA A 42 -3.41 -30.97 23.69
C ALA A 42 -3.82 -31.37 25.13
N PHE A 43 -4.63 -30.55 25.82
CA PHE A 43 -5.13 -30.85 27.15
C PHE A 43 -6.49 -31.57 27.16
N LYS A 44 -7.16 -31.69 26.00
CA LYS A 44 -8.46 -32.41 25.89
C LYS A 44 -8.32 -33.91 26.14
N GLU A 45 -7.15 -34.51 25.94
CA GLU A 45 -6.95 -35.96 26.06
C GLU A 45 -6.74 -36.46 27.49
N LYS A 46 -6.47 -35.59 28.48
CA LYS A 46 -6.21 -36.00 29.87
C LYS A 46 -7.35 -35.64 30.83
N LYS A 47 -8.39 -36.49 30.83
CA LYS A 47 -9.40 -36.87 31.87
C LYS A 47 -9.66 -36.02 33.16
N HIS A 48 -9.30 -34.75 33.27
CA HIS A 48 -9.59 -33.96 34.48
C HIS A 48 -10.17 -32.60 34.14
N LYS A 49 -11.50 -32.51 34.33
CA LYS A 49 -12.39 -31.35 34.16
C LYS A 49 -12.36 -30.76 32.76
N HIS A 50 -13.55 -30.58 32.18
CA HIS A 50 -13.77 -29.90 30.92
C HIS A 50 -13.18 -28.47 31.02
N ILE A 51 -11.90 -28.31 30.68
CA ILE A 51 -11.37 -27.02 30.27
C ILE A 51 -12.10 -26.78 28.96
N ASN A 52 -13.11 -25.91 28.99
CA ASN A 52 -13.77 -25.42 27.78
C ASN A 52 -12.73 -24.61 27.01
N CYS A 53 -11.87 -25.32 26.29
CA CYS A 53 -11.11 -24.74 25.20
C CYS A 53 -12.14 -24.18 24.22
N PRO A 54 -12.15 -22.87 23.96
CA PRO A 54 -12.91 -22.32 22.85
C PRO A 54 -12.58 -23.18 21.64
N ALA A 55 -13.60 -23.75 21.00
CA ALA A 55 -13.40 -24.63 19.86
C ALA A 55 -12.44 -23.94 18.88
N GLU A 56 -11.28 -24.56 18.63
CA GLU A 56 -10.46 -24.32 17.43
C GLU A 56 -11.27 -24.81 16.23
N GLY A 57 -12.26 -23.99 15.93
CA GLY A 57 -13.22 -24.01 14.85
C GLY A 57 -13.78 -22.59 14.76
N VAL A 58 -12.95 -21.60 15.11
CA VAL A 58 -13.13 -20.26 14.55
C VAL A 58 -12.83 -20.51 13.06
N PRO A 59 -13.81 -20.39 12.15
CA PRO A 59 -13.44 -20.18 10.75
C PRO A 59 -12.42 -19.07 10.82
N VAL A 60 -11.21 -19.25 10.26
CA VAL A 60 -10.21 -18.18 10.18
C VAL A 60 -10.94 -16.96 9.64
N LEU A 61 -11.44 -16.14 10.56
CA LEU A 61 -12.32 -15.06 10.21
C LEU A 61 -11.36 -14.13 9.50
N PRO A 62 -11.62 -13.78 8.23
CA PRO A 62 -10.61 -13.16 7.40
C PRO A 62 -9.96 -12.04 8.18
N LYS A 63 -8.66 -12.20 8.47
CA LYS A 63 -7.85 -11.17 9.11
C LYS A 63 -8.01 -9.93 8.25
N VAL A 64 -8.81 -8.98 8.73
CA VAL A 64 -9.12 -7.71 8.08
C VAL A 64 -9.80 -7.90 6.71
N LEU A 65 -11.15 -7.93 6.71
CA LEU A 65 -11.93 -7.91 5.47
C LEU A 65 -12.21 -6.47 4.97
N ALA A 66 -11.61 -5.45 5.59
CA ALA A 66 -11.64 -4.10 5.05
C ALA A 66 -10.69 -3.99 3.87
N LYS A 67 -11.24 -4.09 2.66
CA LYS A 67 -10.48 -4.03 1.41
C LYS A 67 -10.73 -2.69 0.71
N PRO A 68 -9.69 -2.02 0.19
CA PRO A 68 -9.87 -0.87 -0.70
C PRO A 68 -10.54 -1.33 -1.99
N GLU A 69 -11.60 -0.65 -2.40
CA GLU A 69 -12.37 -0.98 -3.59
C GLU A 69 -12.67 0.30 -4.37
N ASN A 70 -13.13 0.16 -5.60
CA ASN A 70 -13.48 1.29 -6.46
C ASN A 70 -12.35 2.33 -6.62
N LEU A 71 -11.11 1.84 -6.80
CA LEU A 71 -9.98 2.70 -7.16
C LEU A 71 -10.33 3.47 -8.44
N SER A 72 -10.33 4.79 -8.34
CA SER A 72 -10.55 5.69 -9.46
C SER A 72 -9.35 6.61 -9.62
N ALA A 73 -9.10 7.03 -10.85
CA ALA A 73 -8.08 8.01 -11.17
C ALA A 73 -8.66 9.04 -12.12
N SER A 74 -8.29 10.30 -11.90
CA SER A 74 -8.52 11.40 -12.82
C SER A 74 -7.22 12.19 -12.95
N PHE A 75 -7.02 12.82 -14.09
CA PHE A 75 -5.79 13.53 -14.40
C PHE A 75 -6.09 14.98 -14.76
N ILE A 76 -5.32 15.88 -14.19
CA ILE A 76 -5.32 17.30 -14.53
C ILE A 76 -4.01 17.60 -15.25
N VAL A 77 -4.11 18.18 -16.45
CA VAL A 77 -2.95 18.63 -17.23
C VAL A 77 -2.89 20.14 -17.16
N GLN A 78 -1.81 20.68 -16.60
CA GLN A 78 -1.57 22.13 -16.47
C GLN A 78 -0.13 22.42 -16.86
N GLU A 79 0.09 23.32 -17.82
CA GLU A 79 1.42 23.82 -18.21
C GLU A 79 2.47 22.72 -18.50
N GLY A 80 2.04 21.57 -19.03
CA GLY A 80 2.93 20.45 -19.31
C GLY A 80 3.16 19.49 -18.13
N ASN A 81 2.58 19.75 -16.97
CA ASN A 81 2.58 18.86 -15.81
C ASN A 81 1.27 18.07 -15.72
N ILE A 82 1.37 16.79 -15.39
CA ILE A 82 0.22 15.92 -15.14
C ILE A 82 0.13 15.65 -13.65
N THR A 83 -1.01 16.02 -13.06
CA THR A 83 -1.35 15.70 -11.67
C THR A 83 -2.44 14.64 -11.65
N GLY A 84 -2.19 13.51 -11.00
CA GLY A 84 -3.15 12.44 -10.80
C GLY A 84 -3.90 12.60 -9.49
N HIS A 85 -5.23 12.54 -9.54
CA HIS A 85 -6.10 12.45 -8.37
C HIS A 85 -6.69 11.05 -8.30
N PHE A 86 -6.32 10.34 -7.25
CA PHE A 86 -6.74 8.98 -7.00
C PHE A 86 -7.70 8.95 -5.83
N SER A 87 -8.74 8.13 -5.91
CA SER A 87 -9.66 7.92 -4.79
C SER A 87 -10.12 6.47 -4.72
N TRP A 88 -10.52 6.05 -3.52
CA TRP A 88 -11.04 4.70 -3.27
C TRP A 88 -12.16 4.72 -2.24
N LYS A 89 -12.87 3.60 -2.16
CA LYS A 89 -13.83 3.29 -1.10
C LYS A 89 -13.31 2.10 -0.30
N ILE A 90 -13.90 1.83 0.85
CA ILE A 90 -13.64 0.62 1.63
C ILE A 90 -14.88 -0.24 1.62
N SER A 91 -14.74 -1.52 1.27
CA SER A 91 -15.78 -2.49 1.60
C SER A 91 -15.79 -2.67 3.11
N LYS A 92 -16.90 -2.25 3.74
CA LYS A 92 -17.13 -2.48 5.16
C LYS A 92 -17.49 -3.94 5.35
N ALA A 93 -16.50 -4.76 5.58
CA ALA A 93 -16.71 -6.10 6.05
C ALA A 93 -15.94 -6.24 7.37
N ASP A 94 -16.70 -6.54 8.43
CA ASP A 94 -16.35 -6.53 9.85
C ASP A 94 -14.92 -6.09 10.19
N LEU A 95 -14.80 -4.80 10.51
CA LEU A 95 -13.60 -4.21 11.11
C LEU A 95 -13.45 -4.69 12.56
N HIS A 96 -13.04 -5.96 12.74
CA HIS A 96 -12.67 -6.47 14.07
C HIS A 96 -11.45 -5.76 14.67
N GLN A 97 -10.65 -5.12 13.81
CA GLN A 97 -9.51 -4.31 14.21
C GLN A 97 -9.68 -2.88 13.69
N PRO A 98 -9.41 -1.86 14.51
CA PRO A 98 -9.40 -0.48 14.06
C PRO A 98 -8.41 -0.29 12.92
N MET A 99 -8.89 0.33 11.85
CA MET A 99 -8.05 0.77 10.76
C MET A 99 -7.25 2.01 11.19
N THR A 100 -5.95 2.01 10.95
CA THR A 100 -5.04 3.10 11.32
C THR A 100 -4.68 3.99 10.13
N GLY A 101 -4.79 3.47 8.90
CA GLY A 101 -4.49 4.25 7.70
C GLY A 101 -4.41 3.41 6.43
N PHE A 102 -3.77 3.99 5.42
CA PHE A 102 -3.47 3.36 4.15
C PHE A 102 -1.99 3.49 3.84
N GLN A 103 -1.40 2.45 3.28
CA GLN A 103 -0.15 2.54 2.56
C GLN A 103 -0.47 2.57 1.06
N VAL A 104 -0.13 3.67 0.40
CA VAL A 104 -0.35 3.85 -1.03
C VAL A 104 0.98 3.85 -1.73
N THR A 105 1.15 2.97 -2.70
CA THR A 105 2.36 2.86 -3.52
C THR A 105 1.99 3.06 -4.97
N TRP A 106 2.70 3.94 -5.68
CA TRP A 106 2.51 4.13 -7.12
C TRP A 106 3.82 3.95 -7.85
N ALA A 107 3.76 3.31 -9.01
CA ALA A 107 4.94 3.08 -9.80
C ALA A 107 4.71 3.12 -11.30
N GLU A 108 5.71 3.61 -12.03
CA GLU A 108 5.79 3.51 -13.48
C GLU A 108 6.03 2.06 -13.89
N VAL A 109 5.18 1.54 -14.77
CA VAL A 109 5.28 0.18 -15.32
C VAL A 109 5.91 0.25 -16.70
N THR A 110 7.12 -0.28 -16.84
CA THR A 110 7.76 -0.42 -18.15
C THR A 110 7.43 -1.77 -18.77
N THR A 111 7.08 -1.80 -20.04
CA THR A 111 6.78 -3.05 -20.76
C THR A 111 8.03 -3.90 -21.07
N GLU A 112 9.22 -3.44 -20.67
CA GLU A 112 10.46 -4.17 -20.86
C GLU A 112 10.53 -5.33 -19.85
N SER A 113 10.00 -6.48 -20.26
CA SER A 113 10.16 -7.76 -19.58
C SER A 113 11.66 -8.04 -19.43
N ARG A 114 12.23 -7.74 -18.26
CA ARG A 114 13.56 -8.24 -17.94
C ARG A 114 13.47 -9.77 -17.97
N GLN A 115 14.42 -10.42 -18.64
CA GLN A 115 14.48 -11.88 -18.79
C GLN A 115 14.51 -12.67 -17.46
N ASN A 116 14.56 -11.98 -16.32
CA ASN A 116 14.46 -12.51 -14.98
C ASN A 116 13.28 -11.83 -14.28
N SER A 117 12.10 -12.47 -14.29
CA SER A 117 10.94 -12.49 -13.34
C SER A 117 10.74 -11.40 -12.24
N LEU A 118 11.39 -10.25 -12.33
CA LEU A 118 11.32 -9.13 -11.41
C LEU A 118 10.18 -8.19 -11.85
N PRO A 119 9.50 -7.52 -10.90
CA PRO A 119 8.40 -6.63 -11.23
C PRO A 119 8.91 -5.49 -12.12
N ASN A 120 8.19 -5.29 -13.22
CA ASN A 120 8.41 -4.31 -14.30
C ASN A 120 8.29 -2.83 -13.86
N SER A 121 8.54 -2.53 -12.59
CA SER A 121 8.33 -1.23 -11.96
C SER A 121 9.66 -0.53 -11.74
N ILE A 122 9.99 0.47 -12.56
CA ILE A 122 11.30 1.15 -12.51
C ILE A 122 11.34 2.27 -11.46
N ILE A 123 10.25 3.02 -11.30
CA ILE A 123 10.19 4.15 -10.38
C ILE A 123 8.99 3.93 -9.46
N SER A 124 9.26 3.55 -8.20
CA SER A 124 8.25 3.31 -7.18
C SER A 124 8.32 4.38 -6.10
N GLN A 125 7.16 4.92 -5.70
CA GLN A 125 7.01 5.86 -4.61
C GLN A 125 5.89 5.38 -3.68
N SER A 126 6.00 5.68 -2.39
CA SER A 126 5.00 5.30 -1.39
C SER A 126 4.68 6.42 -0.42
N GLN A 127 3.46 6.41 0.10
CA GLN A 127 2.97 7.34 1.10
C GLN A 127 2.01 6.64 2.06
N ILE A 128 2.12 6.96 3.35
CA ILE A 128 1.15 6.54 4.36
C ILE A 128 0.13 7.66 4.54
N LEU A 129 -1.15 7.31 4.45
CA LEU A 129 -2.28 8.21 4.64
C LEU A 129 -3.06 7.83 5.91
N PRO A 130 -3.63 8.80 6.62
CA PRO A 130 -4.53 8.54 7.75
C PRO A 130 -5.82 7.81 7.34
N ALA A 131 -6.53 7.22 8.31
CA ALA A 131 -7.68 6.36 8.05
C ALA A 131 -8.93 7.06 7.46
N ASP A 132 -9.01 8.38 7.61
CA ASP A 132 -10.05 9.26 7.06
C ASP A 132 -9.69 9.80 5.66
N HIS A 133 -8.49 9.51 5.15
CA HIS A 133 -8.00 10.01 3.87
C HIS A 133 -8.14 8.95 2.77
N TYR A 134 -9.21 9.05 1.98
CA TYR A 134 -9.51 8.14 0.86
C TYR A 134 -9.10 8.68 -0.52
N ILE A 135 -8.27 9.73 -0.53
CA ILE A 135 -7.84 10.44 -1.74
C ILE A 135 -6.33 10.67 -1.68
N LEU A 136 -5.66 10.52 -2.82
CA LEU A 136 -4.25 10.85 -3.02
C LEU A 136 -4.08 11.77 -4.23
N THR A 137 -3.26 12.80 -4.11
CA THR A 137 -2.85 13.66 -5.23
C THR A 137 -1.37 13.45 -5.51
N VAL A 138 -1.02 13.07 -6.74
CA VAL A 138 0.36 12.85 -7.17
C VAL A 138 0.71 13.81 -8.31
N PRO A 139 1.60 14.78 -8.08
CA PRO A 139 2.04 15.70 -9.12
C PRO A 139 3.12 15.07 -10.02
N ASN A 140 3.39 15.72 -11.15
CA ASN A 140 4.53 15.45 -12.03
C ASN A 140 4.60 14.01 -12.56
N LEU A 141 3.44 13.40 -12.83
CA LEU A 141 3.39 12.12 -13.53
C LEU A 141 3.87 12.30 -14.97
N ARG A 142 4.59 11.30 -15.49
CA ARG A 142 5.07 11.33 -16.87
C ARG A 142 3.90 11.17 -17.84
N PRO A 143 3.92 11.86 -18.99
CA PRO A 143 2.91 11.71 -20.02
C PRO A 143 2.99 10.35 -20.70
N SER A 144 1.85 9.92 -21.27
CA SER A 144 1.74 8.73 -22.12
C SER A 144 2.14 7.41 -21.46
N MET A 145 2.26 7.39 -20.13
CA MET A 145 2.94 6.35 -19.37
C MET A 145 1.95 5.51 -18.56
N LEU A 146 2.25 4.22 -18.39
CA LEU A 146 1.46 3.30 -17.59
C LEU A 146 1.94 3.34 -16.13
N TYR A 147 1.01 3.56 -15.21
CA TYR A 147 1.25 3.53 -13.77
C TYR A 147 0.45 2.41 -13.11
N ARG A 148 1.02 1.82 -12.06
CA ARG A 148 0.36 0.87 -11.16
C ARG A 148 0.21 1.54 -9.79
N LEU A 149 -1.03 1.68 -9.32
CA LEU A 149 -1.37 2.16 -7.99
C LEU A 149 -1.79 0.98 -7.13
N GLU A 150 -1.16 0.84 -5.97
CA GLU A 150 -1.45 -0.16 -4.97
C GLU A 150 -1.86 0.54 -3.67
N VAL A 151 -3.03 0.23 -3.16
CA VAL A 151 -3.55 0.75 -1.89
C VAL A 151 -3.72 -0.42 -0.93
N GLN A 152 -3.01 -0.38 0.18
CA GLN A 152 -3.04 -1.39 1.22
C GLN A 152 -3.59 -0.79 2.52
N VAL A 153 -4.48 -1.52 3.19
CA VAL A 153 -5.03 -1.08 4.48
C VAL A 153 -4.02 -1.33 5.59
N LEU A 154 -3.90 -0.39 6.52
CA LEU A 154 -3.14 -0.56 7.75
C LEU A 154 -4.10 -0.69 8.93
N THR A 155 -3.85 -1.67 9.80
CA THR A 155 -4.61 -1.88 11.04
C THR A 155 -3.67 -1.99 12.24
N THR A 156 -4.23 -1.98 13.44
CA THR A 156 -3.47 -2.25 14.68
C THR A 156 -2.88 -3.67 14.71
N GLY A 157 -3.37 -4.59 13.88
CA GLY A 157 -2.86 -5.96 13.75
C GLY A 157 -1.81 -6.14 12.66
N GLY A 158 -1.44 -5.08 11.93
CA GLY A 158 -0.48 -5.10 10.84
C GLY A 158 -1.07 -4.66 9.50
N GLU A 159 -0.43 -5.10 8.41
CA GLU A 159 -0.88 -4.82 7.06
C GLU A 159 -2.06 -5.70 6.64
N GLY A 160 -3.11 -5.07 6.13
CA GLY A 160 -4.32 -5.69 5.61
C GLY A 160 -4.25 -5.97 4.11
N PRO A 161 -5.39 -6.31 3.49
CA PRO A 161 -5.46 -6.58 2.05
C PRO A 161 -5.09 -5.35 1.21
N ALA A 162 -4.43 -5.61 0.09
CA ALA A 162 -4.07 -4.61 -0.92
C ALA A 162 -4.95 -4.73 -2.16
N THR A 163 -5.24 -3.59 -2.79
CA THR A 163 -5.91 -3.53 -4.09
C THR A 163 -5.05 -2.73 -5.04
N ILE A 164 -4.91 -3.28 -6.25
CA ILE A 164 -4.03 -2.76 -7.28
C ILE A 164 -4.86 -2.36 -8.48
N LYS A 165 -4.54 -1.21 -9.09
CA LYS A 165 -5.11 -0.79 -10.36
C LYS A 165 -4.08 -0.08 -11.22
N SER A 166 -4.10 -0.38 -12.51
CA SER A 166 -3.24 0.29 -13.48
C SER A 166 -3.99 1.41 -14.20
N PHE A 167 -3.30 2.50 -14.48
CA PHE A 167 -3.84 3.68 -15.16
C PHE A 167 -2.82 4.23 -16.15
N ARG A 168 -3.32 4.75 -17.27
CA ARG A 168 -2.47 5.43 -18.25
C ARG A 168 -2.66 6.94 -18.13
N THR A 169 -1.55 7.67 -18.03
CA THR A 169 -1.58 9.13 -18.05
C THR A 169 -1.87 9.65 -19.46
N PRO A 170 -2.51 10.82 -19.59
CA PRO A 170 -2.77 11.42 -20.90
C PRO A 170 -1.48 11.87 -21.58
N ASP A 171 -1.57 12.07 -22.89
CA ASP A 171 -0.52 12.75 -23.67
C ASP A 171 -0.58 14.26 -23.38
N LEU A 172 0.56 14.94 -23.45
CA LEU A 172 0.56 16.40 -23.39
C LEU A 172 0.03 16.95 -24.71
N PRO A 173 -0.83 17.99 -24.69
CA PRO A 173 -1.22 18.66 -25.90
C PRO A 173 0.04 19.18 -26.62
N PRO A 174 0.07 19.11 -27.96
CA PRO A 174 1.19 19.68 -28.70
C PRO A 174 1.32 21.15 -28.32
N PHE A 175 2.52 21.55 -27.86
CA PHE A 175 2.86 22.96 -27.72
C PHE A 175 2.66 23.58 -29.09
N ALA A 176 1.55 24.29 -29.31
CA ALA A 176 1.36 25.03 -30.53
C ALA A 176 2.39 26.18 -30.49
N PRO A 177 3.44 26.18 -31.33
CA PRO A 177 4.20 27.40 -31.48
C PRO A 177 3.21 28.41 -32.06
N HIS A 178 2.93 29.47 -31.32
CA HIS A 178 2.31 30.66 -31.90
C HIS A 178 3.25 31.12 -33.01
N ARG A 179 2.96 30.70 -34.24
CA ARG A 179 3.57 31.26 -35.43
C ARG A 179 2.82 32.57 -35.65
N PRO A 180 3.40 33.75 -35.38
CA PRO A 180 2.81 34.97 -35.87
C PRO A 180 2.78 34.82 -37.39
N HIS A 181 1.57 34.72 -37.93
CA HIS A 181 1.34 34.69 -39.36
C HIS A 181 1.79 36.05 -39.90
N LEU A 182 3.06 36.17 -40.30
CA LEU A 182 3.53 37.33 -41.04
C LEU A 182 2.76 37.30 -42.37
N LYS A 183 1.66 38.05 -42.43
CA LYS A 183 1.02 38.41 -43.69
C LYS A 183 2.06 39.21 -44.48
N GLN A 184 2.80 38.55 -45.36
CA GLN A 184 3.48 39.22 -46.45
C GLN A 184 2.41 39.83 -47.36
N HIS A 185 2.02 41.07 -47.06
CA HIS A 185 1.34 41.94 -48.00
C HIS A 185 2.30 42.16 -49.18
N HIS A 186 2.10 41.42 -50.26
CA HIS A 186 2.64 41.81 -51.56
C HIS A 186 1.89 43.08 -52.00
N PRO A 187 2.57 44.17 -52.36
CA PRO A 187 1.92 45.27 -53.05
C PRO A 187 1.51 44.78 -54.44
N HIS A 188 0.21 44.87 -54.75
CA HIS A 188 -0.30 44.70 -56.09
C HIS A 188 0.36 45.76 -57.00
N HIS A 189 1.26 45.31 -57.88
CA HIS A 189 1.74 46.11 -59.00
C HIS A 189 0.57 46.32 -59.98
N TYR A 190 0.03 47.53 -60.01
CA TYR A 190 -0.93 47.98 -61.02
C TYR A 190 -0.18 48.21 -62.33
N LYS A 191 -0.59 47.55 -63.41
CA LYS A 191 -0.04 47.73 -64.77
C LYS A 191 -1.07 48.52 -65.59
N PRO A 192 -0.76 49.70 -66.13
CA PRO A 192 -1.69 50.41 -67.01
C PRO A 192 -1.77 49.74 -68.38
N SER A 193 -2.98 49.66 -68.93
CA SER A 193 -3.28 49.29 -70.31
C SER A 193 -2.69 50.32 -71.29
N PRO A 194 -2.07 49.93 -72.41
CA PRO A 194 -1.79 50.87 -73.48
C PRO A 194 -3.03 51.09 -74.34
N GLU A 195 -3.32 52.37 -74.60
CA GLU A 195 -4.34 52.84 -75.51
C GLU A 195 -4.06 52.46 -76.97
N LYS A 196 -5.15 52.44 -77.73
CA LYS A 196 -5.23 52.16 -79.17
C LYS A 196 -4.51 53.22 -80.00
N TYR A 197 -3.92 52.78 -81.11
CA TYR A 197 -3.95 53.49 -82.40
C TYR A 197 -4.11 52.46 -83.51
#